data_AF-A0A840L419-F1
#
_entry.id   AF-A0A840L419-F1
#
_cell.length_a   1.000
_cell.length_b   1.000
_cell.length_c   1.000
_cell.angle_alpha   90.00
_cell.angle_beta   90.00
_cell.angle_gamma   90.00
#
_symmetry.space_group_name_H-M   'P 1'
#
loop_
_entity.id
_entity.type
_entity.pdbx_description
1 polymer ?
#
loop_
_entity_poly.entity_id
_entity_poly.type
_entity_poly.pdbx_seq_one_letter_code
_entity_poly.pdbx_strand_id
1 'polypeptide(L)'
;MMMSKRLAWLMLGWLCLGLALLGALLPLLPTTVFLIAAAACFGTAAPHWEARLLAHPRFGPTLRNWREQGAISGRAKFFAGFGIALGLALFFARVQPGWLLGSAVALPMLGCAVYLLSRPRPRPVPGVHAEAAKPGRWGLLASLLVHGLLGAALLQQILAVATPAAAPVQPVLLQARLLPAAAPPQPVELRRAPEPSRARPQNEAPPRALKTLDAEVMPAPLPRPEAELLSVAAPSAELPLIAAAPATPAHSQASLAAAPPAPALPPAAQAGGLHSESWQARVLARLENFRSYPPGARARREQGVAHVQLRVDRQGRVLSARLQRSSGHGELDQAALATVRRAQPLPPIPADLPQELELLVPVEFFIS
;
A
#
# COMPACT_ATOMS: atom_id res chain seq x y z
N MET A 1 17.32 -42.48 -17.75
CA MET A 1 17.58 -41.04 -18.02
C MET A 1 17.26 -40.57 -19.44
N MET A 2 17.55 -41.30 -20.53
CA MET A 2 17.36 -40.76 -21.90
C MET A 2 15.90 -40.43 -22.26
N MET A 3 14.93 -41.30 -21.93
CA MET A 3 13.50 -41.04 -22.16
C MET A 3 13.02 -39.75 -21.46
N SER A 4 13.48 -39.50 -20.24
CA SER A 4 13.13 -38.31 -19.44
C SER A 4 13.52 -37.02 -20.16
N LYS A 5 14.72 -36.95 -20.74
CA LYS A 5 15.18 -35.79 -21.53
C LYS A 5 14.36 -35.62 -22.81
N ARG A 6 14.06 -36.72 -23.52
CA ARG A 6 13.25 -36.68 -24.76
C ARG A 6 11.81 -36.22 -24.49
N LEU A 7 11.20 -36.66 -23.39
CA LEU A 7 9.86 -36.23 -22.97
C LEU A 7 9.84 -34.75 -22.57
N ALA A 8 10.85 -34.26 -21.85
CA ALA A 8 10.96 -32.85 -21.49
C ALA A 8 11.02 -31.92 -22.72
N TRP A 9 11.84 -32.25 -23.72
CA TRP A 9 11.88 -31.52 -24.99
C TRP A 9 10.57 -31.58 -25.77
N LEU A 10 9.86 -32.71 -25.74
CA LEU A 10 8.55 -32.86 -26.39
C LEU A 10 7.48 -32.01 -25.71
N MET A 11 7.44 -31.99 -24.37
CA MET A 11 6.54 -31.12 -23.58
C MET A 11 6.84 -29.64 -23.82
N LEU A 12 8.13 -29.25 -23.87
CA LEU A 12 8.55 -27.88 -24.17
C LEU A 12 8.15 -27.46 -25.59
N GLY A 13 8.29 -28.36 -26.57
CA GLY A 13 7.84 -28.12 -27.95
C GLY A 13 6.34 -27.87 -28.05
N TRP A 14 5.52 -28.66 -27.35
CA TRP A 14 4.07 -28.44 -27.28
C TRP A 14 3.70 -27.16 -26.53
N LEU A 15 4.40 -26.82 -25.45
CA LEU A 15 4.21 -25.56 -24.73
C LEU A 15 4.51 -24.35 -25.64
N CYS A 16 5.65 -24.35 -26.34
CA CYS A 16 5.99 -23.31 -27.30
C CYS A 16 5.00 -23.24 -28.47
N LEU A 17 4.53 -24.38 -28.99
CA LEU A 17 3.49 -24.40 -30.03
C LEU A 17 2.15 -23.84 -29.53
N GLY A 18 1.79 -24.14 -28.27
CA GLY A 18 0.63 -23.57 -27.59
C GLY A 18 0.73 -22.05 -27.44
N LEU A 19 1.87 -21.53 -26.96
CA LEU A 19 2.12 -20.08 -26.88
C LEU A 19 2.14 -19.41 -28.26
N ALA A 20 2.63 -20.10 -29.29
CA ALA A 20 2.60 -19.60 -30.67
C ALA A 20 1.17 -19.49 -31.22
N LEU A 21 0.31 -20.49 -30.95
CA LEU A 21 -1.10 -20.46 -31.33
C LEU A 21 -1.88 -19.42 -30.51
N LEU A 22 -1.64 -19.35 -29.21
CA LEU A 22 -2.25 -18.37 -28.31
C LEU A 22 -1.86 -16.94 -28.72
N GLY A 23 -0.60 -16.68 -29.08
CA GLY A 23 -0.16 -15.40 -29.63
C GLY A 23 -0.67 -15.08 -31.03
N ALA A 24 -1.18 -16.07 -31.78
CA ALA A 24 -1.85 -15.84 -33.06
C ALA A 24 -3.32 -15.42 -32.87
N LEU A 25 -3.86 -15.64 -31.66
CA LEU A 25 -5.21 -15.22 -31.23
C LEU A 25 -5.16 -13.94 -30.37
N LEU A 26 -4.14 -13.80 -29.52
CA LEU A 26 -3.88 -12.65 -28.65
C LEU A 26 -2.78 -11.76 -29.28
N PRO A 27 -3.14 -10.62 -29.90
CA PRO A 27 -2.21 -9.79 -30.67
C PRO A 27 -1.27 -8.96 -29.78
N LEU A 28 -0.30 -9.62 -29.16
CA LEU A 28 0.83 -8.96 -28.46
C LEU A 28 2.07 -9.87 -28.36
N LEU A 29 1.88 -11.19 -28.36
CA LEU A 29 2.95 -12.18 -28.23
C LEU A 29 3.67 -12.41 -29.58
N PRO A 30 5.02 -12.47 -29.61
CA PRO A 30 5.79 -12.68 -30.85
C PRO A 30 5.75 -14.14 -31.31
N THR A 31 4.64 -14.55 -31.93
CA THR A 31 4.36 -15.91 -32.45
C THR A 31 5.53 -16.57 -33.16
N THR A 32 6.23 -15.84 -34.03
CA THR A 32 7.39 -16.32 -34.79
C THR A 32 8.51 -16.86 -33.90
N VAL A 33 8.75 -16.26 -32.73
CA VAL A 33 9.80 -16.69 -31.79
C VAL A 33 9.41 -18.02 -31.15
N PHE A 34 8.16 -18.15 -30.73
CA PHE A 34 7.62 -19.40 -30.17
C PHE A 34 7.55 -20.53 -31.21
N LEU A 35 7.27 -20.23 -32.49
CA LEU A 35 7.35 -21.21 -33.58
C LEU A 35 8.78 -21.69 -33.85
N ILE A 36 9.78 -20.81 -33.81
CA ILE A 36 11.19 -21.19 -33.95
C ILE A 36 11.64 -22.05 -32.76
N ALA A 37 11.24 -21.70 -31.53
CA ALA A 37 11.51 -22.50 -30.35
C ALA A 37 10.85 -23.89 -30.42
N ALA A 38 9.57 -23.96 -30.83
CA ALA A 38 8.86 -25.22 -31.03
C ALA A 38 9.54 -26.10 -32.08
N ALA A 39 9.97 -25.53 -33.22
CA ALA A 39 10.71 -26.24 -34.25
C ALA A 39 11.99 -26.89 -33.69
N ALA A 40 12.81 -26.12 -32.96
CA ALA A 40 14.04 -26.62 -32.33
C ALA A 40 13.77 -27.74 -31.30
N CYS A 41 12.70 -27.62 -30.50
CA CYS A 41 12.30 -28.64 -29.53
C CYS A 41 11.79 -29.93 -30.19
N PHE A 42 11.07 -29.82 -31.31
CA PHE A 42 10.66 -31.01 -32.08
C PHE A 42 11.81 -31.63 -32.87
N GLY A 43 12.78 -30.85 -33.33
CA GLY A 43 13.98 -31.37 -33.99
C GLY A 43 14.82 -32.29 -33.09
N THR A 44 14.85 -32.06 -31.77
CA THR A 44 15.56 -32.92 -30.81
C THR A 44 14.73 -34.10 -30.29
N ALA A 45 13.39 -34.02 -30.30
CA ALA A 45 12.52 -35.04 -29.69
C ALA A 45 11.65 -35.85 -30.67
N ALA A 46 11.15 -35.24 -31.73
CA ALA A 46 10.12 -35.78 -32.61
C ALA A 46 10.25 -35.22 -34.05
N PRO A 47 11.22 -35.69 -34.85
CA PRO A 47 11.56 -35.09 -36.15
C PRO A 47 10.42 -35.09 -37.18
N HIS A 48 9.45 -36.00 -37.06
CA HIS A 48 8.24 -36.00 -37.90
C HIS A 48 7.32 -34.79 -37.65
N TRP A 49 7.29 -34.23 -36.43
CA TRP A 49 6.58 -32.99 -36.14
C TRP A 49 7.36 -31.76 -36.62
N GLU A 50 8.69 -31.78 -36.52
CA GLU A 50 9.52 -30.72 -37.13
C GLU A 50 9.33 -30.70 -38.64
N ALA A 51 9.38 -31.85 -39.32
CA ALA A 51 9.15 -31.96 -40.76
C ALA A 51 7.76 -31.41 -41.17
N ARG A 52 6.70 -31.72 -40.42
CA ARG A 52 5.36 -31.12 -40.62
C ARG A 52 5.36 -29.59 -40.46
N LEU A 53 6.06 -29.06 -39.46
CA LEU A 53 6.15 -27.62 -39.22
C LEU A 53 6.96 -26.89 -40.31
N LEU A 54 8.05 -27.52 -40.77
CA LEU A 54 8.88 -27.05 -41.90
C LEU A 54 8.17 -27.15 -43.25
N ALA A 55 7.19 -28.05 -43.39
CA ALA A 55 6.33 -28.16 -44.59
C ALA A 55 5.18 -27.14 -44.63
N HIS A 56 4.80 -26.54 -43.49
CA HIS A 56 3.61 -25.68 -43.39
C HIS A 56 3.69 -24.44 -44.31
N PRO A 57 2.73 -24.17 -45.21
CA PRO A 57 2.88 -23.20 -46.29
C PRO A 57 3.15 -21.76 -45.81
N ARG A 58 2.59 -21.34 -44.66
CA ARG A 58 2.73 -19.98 -44.13
C ARG A 58 3.97 -19.76 -43.25
N PHE A 59 4.59 -20.82 -42.72
CA PHE A 59 5.67 -20.73 -41.71
C PHE A 59 6.94 -21.45 -42.15
N GLY A 60 6.82 -22.59 -42.82
CA GLY A 60 7.89 -23.40 -43.37
C GLY A 60 8.94 -22.60 -44.16
N PRO A 61 8.58 -21.71 -45.09
CA PRO A 61 9.57 -20.89 -45.81
C PRO A 61 10.46 -20.06 -44.87
N THR A 62 9.90 -19.47 -43.81
CA THR A 62 10.67 -18.69 -42.82
C THR A 62 11.57 -19.59 -41.97
N LEU A 63 11.05 -20.75 -41.52
CA LEU A 63 11.79 -21.70 -40.69
C LEU A 63 12.95 -22.36 -41.47
N ARG A 64 12.73 -22.70 -42.74
CA ARG A 64 13.77 -23.22 -43.66
C ARG A 64 14.86 -22.19 -43.91
N ASN A 65 14.50 -20.95 -44.28
CA ASN A 65 15.46 -19.84 -44.45
C ASN A 65 16.32 -19.60 -43.19
N TRP A 66 15.75 -19.78 -41.99
CA TRP A 66 16.50 -19.69 -40.74
C TRP A 66 17.43 -20.90 -40.52
N ARG A 67 16.96 -22.13 -40.72
CA ARG A 67 17.73 -23.37 -40.53
C ARG A 67 18.86 -23.55 -41.55
N GLU A 68 18.63 -23.16 -42.80
CA GLU A 68 19.57 -23.36 -43.93
C GLU A 68 20.56 -22.21 -44.09
N GLN A 69 20.12 -20.97 -43.86
CA GLN A 69 20.89 -19.75 -44.18
C GLN A 69 21.11 -18.82 -42.97
N GLY A 70 20.55 -19.15 -41.79
CA GLY A 70 20.53 -18.25 -40.64
C GLY A 70 19.75 -16.94 -40.87
N ALA A 71 18.94 -16.87 -41.92
CA ALA A 71 18.51 -15.62 -42.54
C ALA A 71 17.14 -15.13 -42.06
N ILE A 72 16.97 -13.80 -42.00
CA ILE A 72 15.73 -13.13 -41.58
C ILE A 72 15.23 -12.20 -42.70
N SER A 73 13.95 -12.34 -43.07
CA SER A 73 13.32 -11.50 -44.10
C SER A 73 13.28 -10.02 -43.70
N GLY A 74 13.38 -9.12 -44.69
CA GLY A 74 13.37 -7.66 -44.42
C GLY A 74 12.12 -7.17 -43.68
N ARG A 75 10.95 -7.77 -43.97
CA ARG A 75 9.69 -7.49 -43.27
C ARG A 75 9.75 -7.92 -41.80
N ALA A 76 10.30 -9.10 -41.49
CA ALA A 76 10.44 -9.56 -40.12
C ALA A 76 11.42 -8.67 -39.31
N LYS A 77 12.52 -8.22 -39.93
CA LYS A 77 13.43 -7.24 -39.31
C LYS A 77 12.73 -5.91 -38.99
N PHE A 78 11.94 -5.39 -39.92
CA PHE A 78 11.19 -4.14 -39.72
C PHE A 78 10.21 -4.26 -38.54
N PHE A 79 9.35 -5.28 -38.52
CA PHE A 79 8.39 -5.46 -37.42
C PHE A 79 9.07 -5.71 -36.06
N ALA A 80 10.16 -6.47 -36.02
CA ALA A 80 10.90 -6.68 -34.77
C ALA A 80 11.58 -5.39 -34.27
N GLY A 81 12.24 -4.63 -35.16
CA GLY A 81 12.85 -3.35 -34.82
C GLY A 81 11.81 -2.31 -34.36
N PHE A 82 10.68 -2.23 -35.05
CA PHE A 82 9.56 -1.37 -34.66
C PHE A 82 8.97 -1.77 -33.29
N GLY A 83 8.78 -3.07 -33.03
CA GLY A 83 8.29 -3.56 -31.74
C GLY A 83 9.24 -3.24 -30.58
N ILE A 84 10.55 -3.40 -30.78
CA ILE A 84 11.56 -3.03 -29.78
C ILE A 84 11.56 -1.51 -29.54
N ALA A 85 11.55 -0.70 -30.61
CA ALA A 85 11.54 0.76 -30.50
C ALA A 85 10.27 1.29 -29.82
N LEU A 86 9.09 0.77 -30.19
CA LEU A 86 7.80 1.15 -29.58
C LEU A 86 7.73 0.73 -28.12
N GLY A 87 8.15 -0.50 -27.78
CA GLY A 87 8.18 -0.97 -26.40
C GLY A 87 9.11 -0.12 -25.51
N LEU A 88 10.30 0.23 -26.02
CA LEU A 88 11.24 1.07 -25.30
C LEU A 88 10.74 2.52 -25.16
N ALA A 89 10.13 3.09 -26.21
CA ALA A 89 9.53 4.43 -26.16
C ALA A 89 8.39 4.50 -25.13
N LEU A 90 7.50 3.49 -25.10
CA LEU A 90 6.43 3.40 -24.12
C LEU A 90 6.97 3.20 -22.70
N PHE A 91 8.03 2.42 -22.52
CA PHE A 91 8.70 2.26 -21.22
C PHE A 91 9.23 3.59 -20.68
N PHE A 92 10.01 4.34 -21.48
CA PHE A 92 10.50 5.66 -21.06
C PHE A 92 9.36 6.65 -20.81
N ALA A 93 8.34 6.69 -21.67
CA ALA A 93 7.21 7.61 -21.53
C ALA A 93 6.31 7.32 -20.31
N ARG A 94 6.14 6.05 -19.93
CA ARG A 94 5.24 5.62 -18.83
C ARG A 94 5.93 5.45 -17.48
N VAL A 95 7.19 5.03 -17.45
CA VAL A 95 7.92 4.70 -16.21
C VAL A 95 8.87 5.82 -15.78
N GLN A 96 9.27 6.71 -16.70
CA GLN A 96 10.28 7.75 -16.49
C GLN A 96 11.51 7.23 -15.70
N PRO A 97 12.13 6.13 -16.15
CA PRO A 97 13.15 5.43 -15.37
C PRO A 97 14.43 6.27 -15.24
N GLY A 98 15.03 6.27 -14.05
CA GLY A 98 16.37 6.79 -13.85
C GLY A 98 17.40 6.07 -14.75
N TRP A 99 18.49 6.75 -15.09
CA TRP A 99 19.47 6.34 -16.10
C TRP A 99 20.00 4.90 -15.93
N LEU A 100 20.16 4.43 -14.69
CA LEU A 100 20.53 3.03 -14.38
C LEU A 100 19.49 2.03 -14.89
N LEU A 101 18.21 2.22 -14.53
CA LEU A 101 17.14 1.31 -14.95
C LEU A 101 16.83 1.45 -16.44
N GLY A 102 16.91 2.68 -16.98
CA GLY A 102 16.78 2.95 -18.41
C GLY A 102 17.83 2.23 -19.25
N SER A 103 19.11 2.31 -18.86
CA SER A 103 20.21 1.62 -19.56
C SER A 103 20.17 0.10 -19.37
N ALA A 104 19.81 -0.39 -18.17
CA ALA A 104 19.66 -1.82 -17.90
C ALA A 104 18.58 -2.51 -18.77
N VAL A 105 17.54 -1.79 -19.19
CA VAL A 105 16.52 -2.30 -20.14
C VAL A 105 16.91 -2.02 -21.59
N ALA A 106 17.46 -0.84 -21.89
CA ALA A 106 17.80 -0.44 -23.24
C ALA A 106 18.97 -1.25 -23.85
N LEU A 107 19.99 -1.59 -23.06
CA LEU A 107 21.18 -2.30 -23.58
C LEU A 107 20.89 -3.74 -24.05
N PRO A 108 20.15 -4.59 -23.30
CA PRO A 108 19.71 -5.89 -23.81
C PRO A 108 18.80 -5.77 -25.04
N MET A 109 17.86 -4.81 -25.05
CA MET A 109 16.98 -4.57 -26.20
C MET A 109 17.75 -4.14 -27.45
N LEU A 110 18.76 -3.28 -27.29
CA LEU A 110 19.68 -2.89 -28.38
C LEU A 110 20.50 -4.09 -28.86
N GLY A 111 21.00 -4.93 -27.95
CA GLY A 111 21.67 -6.19 -28.29
C GLY A 111 20.81 -7.12 -29.14
N CYS A 112 19.53 -7.30 -28.76
CA CYS A 112 18.56 -8.05 -29.56
C CYS A 112 18.31 -7.40 -30.93
N ALA A 113 18.17 -6.07 -31.00
CA ALA A 113 17.97 -5.36 -32.26
C ALA A 113 19.19 -5.51 -33.19
N VAL A 114 20.41 -5.28 -32.69
CA VAL A 114 21.66 -5.44 -33.45
C VAL A 114 21.84 -6.88 -33.93
N TYR A 115 21.55 -7.88 -33.09
CA TYR A 115 21.59 -9.29 -33.48
C TYR A 115 20.60 -9.60 -34.62
N LEU A 116 19.35 -9.13 -34.53
CA LEU A 116 18.34 -9.35 -35.57
C LEU A 116 18.66 -8.59 -36.87
N LEU A 117 19.27 -7.41 -36.77
CA LEU A 117 19.70 -6.61 -37.92
C LEU A 117 20.94 -7.19 -38.62
N SER A 118 21.86 -7.84 -37.91
CA SER A 118 23.10 -8.41 -38.49
C SER A 118 22.90 -9.72 -39.28
N ARG A 119 21.82 -10.48 -39.03
CA ARG A 119 21.53 -11.73 -39.77
C ARG A 119 21.42 -11.50 -41.29
N PRO A 120 21.82 -12.44 -42.15
CA PRO A 120 21.68 -12.28 -43.60
C PRO A 120 20.20 -12.15 -44.03
N ARG A 121 19.97 -11.59 -45.21
CA ARG A 121 18.66 -11.67 -45.91
C ARG A 121 18.59 -12.99 -46.68
N PRO A 122 17.43 -13.67 -46.76
CA PRO A 122 17.33 -14.94 -47.47
C PRO A 122 17.67 -14.79 -48.95
N ARG A 123 18.51 -15.69 -49.46
CA ARG A 123 18.78 -15.85 -50.90
C ARG A 123 17.71 -16.76 -51.52
N PRO A 124 17.20 -16.46 -52.72
CA PRO A 124 16.32 -17.38 -53.44
C PRO A 124 17.02 -18.72 -53.68
N VAL A 125 16.34 -19.83 -53.34
CA VAL A 125 16.81 -21.19 -53.65
C VAL A 125 16.21 -21.59 -55.00
N PRO A 126 17.02 -21.88 -56.04
CA PRO A 126 16.52 -22.32 -57.34
C PRO A 126 15.61 -23.54 -57.23
N GLY A 127 14.55 -23.59 -58.04
CA GLY A 127 13.58 -24.70 -58.06
C GLY A 127 12.53 -24.68 -56.94
N VAL A 128 12.78 -24.04 -55.79
CA VAL A 128 11.82 -23.99 -54.67
C VAL A 128 10.92 -22.76 -54.76
N HIS A 129 10.10 -22.70 -55.81
CA HIS A 129 9.01 -21.74 -55.92
C HIS A 129 7.88 -22.13 -54.95
N ALA A 130 8.04 -21.78 -53.68
CA ALA A 130 6.95 -21.83 -52.72
C ALA A 130 5.86 -20.83 -53.16
N GLU A 131 4.80 -21.33 -53.78
CA GLU A 131 3.64 -20.52 -54.13
C GLU A 131 3.04 -19.94 -52.84
N ALA A 132 3.33 -18.65 -52.61
CA ALA A 132 2.94 -17.97 -51.39
C ALA A 132 1.42 -17.72 -51.43
N ALA A 133 0.66 -18.72 -50.94
CA ALA A 133 -0.79 -18.77 -50.93
C ALA A 133 -1.38 -17.39 -50.61
N LYS A 134 -1.94 -16.74 -51.64
CA LYS A 134 -2.38 -15.35 -51.58
C LYS A 134 -3.44 -15.23 -50.48
N PRO A 135 -3.20 -14.46 -49.40
CA PRO A 135 -4.14 -14.36 -48.30
C PRO A 135 -5.45 -13.78 -48.85
N GLY A 136 -6.54 -14.52 -48.70
CA GLY A 136 -7.85 -14.10 -49.20
C GLY A 136 -8.23 -12.71 -48.67
N ARG A 137 -8.89 -11.90 -49.50
CA ARG A 137 -9.20 -10.49 -49.20
C ARG A 137 -9.84 -10.31 -47.82
N TRP A 138 -10.73 -11.22 -47.43
CA TRP A 138 -11.36 -11.28 -46.11
C TRP A 138 -10.38 -11.48 -44.94
N GLY A 139 -9.35 -12.32 -45.10
CA GLY A 139 -8.31 -12.52 -44.08
C GLY A 139 -7.40 -11.31 -43.91
N LEU A 140 -7.14 -10.56 -44.99
CA LEU A 140 -6.45 -9.27 -44.91
C LEU A 140 -7.32 -8.21 -44.21
N LEU A 141 -8.61 -8.12 -44.56
CA LEU A 141 -9.56 -7.18 -43.96
C LEU A 141 -9.78 -7.47 -42.46
N ALA A 142 -9.98 -8.74 -42.07
CA ALA A 142 -10.11 -9.13 -40.66
C ALA A 142 -8.83 -8.83 -39.88
N SER A 143 -7.65 -9.11 -40.46
CA SER A 143 -6.37 -8.73 -39.85
C SER A 143 -6.26 -7.21 -39.67
N LEU A 144 -6.58 -6.42 -40.70
CA LEU A 144 -6.55 -4.96 -40.63
C LEU A 144 -7.53 -4.39 -39.60
N LEU A 145 -8.75 -4.95 -39.50
CA LEU A 145 -9.74 -4.56 -38.49
C LEU A 145 -9.21 -4.81 -37.08
N VAL A 146 -8.69 -6.01 -36.80
CA VAL A 146 -8.14 -6.35 -35.47
C VAL A 146 -6.93 -5.48 -35.12
N HIS A 147 -6.00 -5.26 -36.06
CA HIS A 147 -4.84 -4.42 -35.82
C HIS A 147 -5.20 -2.93 -35.69
N GLY A 148 -6.24 -2.47 -36.41
CA GLY A 148 -6.78 -1.11 -36.29
C GLY A 148 -7.47 -0.85 -34.96
N LEU A 149 -8.35 -1.76 -34.53
CA LEU A 149 -9.01 -1.71 -33.23
C LEU A 149 -8.01 -1.79 -32.07
N LEU A 150 -7.00 -2.67 -32.16
CA LEU A 150 -5.97 -2.76 -31.13
C LEU A 150 -5.03 -1.55 -31.14
N GLY A 151 -4.71 -1.01 -32.33
CA GLY A 151 -3.95 0.23 -32.47
C GLY A 151 -4.70 1.43 -31.87
N ALA A 152 -6.01 1.51 -32.08
CA ALA A 152 -6.88 2.50 -31.44
C ALA A 152 -6.95 2.32 -29.91
N ALA A 153 -7.08 1.08 -29.41
CA ALA A 153 -7.09 0.79 -27.97
C ALA A 153 -5.73 1.10 -27.29
N LEU A 154 -4.61 0.81 -27.97
CA LEU A 154 -3.27 1.16 -27.50
C LEU A 154 -3.05 2.68 -27.54
N LEU A 155 -3.50 3.36 -28.59
CA LEU A 155 -3.49 4.82 -28.69
C LEU A 155 -4.36 5.47 -27.61
N GLN A 156 -5.53 4.90 -27.31
CA GLN A 156 -6.39 5.32 -26.20
C GLN A 156 -5.70 5.11 -24.85
N GLN A 157 -5.00 3.99 -24.63
CA GLN A 157 -4.15 3.77 -23.45
C GLN A 157 -3.01 4.81 -23.33
N ILE A 158 -2.43 5.26 -24.45
CA ILE A 158 -1.40 6.31 -24.47
C ILE A 158 -2.03 7.67 -24.12
N LEU A 159 -3.11 8.05 -24.79
CA LEU A 159 -3.83 9.31 -24.59
C LEU A 159 -4.43 9.45 -23.19
N ALA A 160 -4.98 8.38 -22.63
CA ALA A 160 -5.57 8.37 -21.28
C ALA A 160 -4.57 8.61 -20.14
N VAL A 161 -3.25 8.57 -20.42
CA VAL A 161 -2.19 8.95 -19.49
C VAL A 161 -1.58 10.32 -19.83
N ALA A 162 -1.75 10.80 -21.08
CA ALA A 162 -1.46 12.18 -21.45
C ALA A 162 -2.46 13.18 -20.85
N THR A 163 -3.68 12.73 -20.53
CA THR A 163 -4.47 13.30 -19.43
C THR A 163 -3.90 12.79 -18.10
N PRO A 164 -3.17 13.60 -17.31
CA PRO A 164 -3.13 13.34 -15.88
C PRO A 164 -4.56 13.50 -15.37
N ALA A 165 -5.23 12.38 -15.11
CA ALA A 165 -6.33 12.37 -14.16
C ALA A 165 -5.73 12.94 -12.88
N ALA A 166 -6.08 14.20 -12.57
CA ALA A 166 -5.48 14.94 -11.45
C ALA A 166 -5.60 14.04 -10.22
N ALA A 167 -4.46 13.54 -9.75
CA ALA A 167 -4.44 12.58 -8.65
C ALA A 167 -5.28 13.20 -7.54
N PRO A 168 -6.31 12.51 -7.00
CA PRO A 168 -7.16 13.09 -5.97
C PRO A 168 -6.20 13.53 -4.87
N VAL A 169 -6.04 14.85 -4.71
CA VAL A 169 -4.92 15.44 -3.98
C VAL A 169 -5.02 14.87 -2.59
N GLN A 170 -4.19 13.86 -2.28
CA GLN A 170 -4.41 13.07 -1.08
C GLN A 170 -4.27 14.06 0.05
N PRO A 171 -5.35 14.36 0.77
CA PRO A 171 -5.30 15.41 1.76
C PRO A 171 -4.24 14.93 2.74
N VAL A 172 -3.20 15.75 2.92
CA VAL A 172 -2.22 15.53 3.98
C VAL A 172 -2.98 15.82 5.26
N LEU A 173 -3.74 14.81 5.69
CA LEU A 173 -4.61 14.78 6.84
C LEU A 173 -3.68 14.81 8.06
N LEU A 174 -3.22 16.02 8.33
CA LEU A 174 -2.75 16.46 9.63
C LEU A 174 -3.94 16.30 10.56
N GLN A 175 -4.08 15.06 11.05
CA GLN A 175 -4.96 14.72 12.14
C GLN A 175 -4.49 15.58 13.30
N ALA A 176 -5.28 16.58 13.67
CA ALA A 176 -5.08 17.38 14.85
C ALA A 176 -5.29 16.49 16.08
N ARG A 177 -4.30 15.64 16.37
CA ARG A 177 -4.29 14.72 17.50
C ARG A 177 -4.01 15.54 18.74
N LEU A 178 -5.06 16.19 19.24
CA LEU A 178 -5.12 16.67 20.61
C LEU A 178 -4.68 15.51 21.52
N LEU A 179 -3.48 15.64 22.10
CA LEU A 179 -3.18 14.89 23.30
C LEU A 179 -4.18 15.38 24.36
N PRO A 180 -4.79 14.48 25.16
CA PRO A 180 -5.67 14.90 26.24
C PRO A 180 -4.95 15.96 27.08
N ALA A 181 -5.60 17.09 27.32
CA ALA A 181 -5.03 18.13 28.17
C ALA A 181 -4.60 17.48 29.49
N ALA A 182 -3.33 17.63 29.85
CA ALA A 182 -2.79 17.05 31.08
C ALA A 182 -3.70 17.51 32.23
N ALA A 183 -4.30 16.55 32.93
CA ALA A 183 -5.33 16.85 33.93
C ALA A 183 -4.79 17.92 34.89
N PRO A 184 -5.54 19.00 35.15
CA PRO A 184 -5.04 20.12 35.94
C PRO A 184 -4.51 19.56 37.25
N PRO A 185 -3.26 19.91 37.64
CA PRO A 185 -2.57 19.23 38.73
C PRO A 185 -3.44 19.36 39.98
N GLN A 186 -4.01 18.23 40.41
CA GLN A 186 -4.88 18.23 41.58
C GLN A 186 -4.05 18.79 42.74
N PRO A 187 -4.55 19.84 43.44
CA PRO A 187 -3.86 20.34 44.62
C PRO A 187 -3.59 19.15 45.53
N VAL A 188 -2.32 18.93 45.88
CA VAL A 188 -1.95 17.88 46.83
C VAL A 188 -2.55 18.29 48.16
N GLU A 189 -3.75 17.78 48.45
CA GLU A 189 -4.47 18.07 49.68
C GLU A 189 -3.62 17.55 50.82
N LEU A 190 -2.95 18.49 51.49
CA LEU A 190 -1.95 18.21 52.51
C LEU A 190 -2.67 17.61 53.72
N ARG A 191 -2.81 16.28 53.70
CA ARG A 191 -3.59 15.47 54.65
C ARG A 191 -2.97 15.57 56.04
N ARG A 192 -3.28 16.68 56.72
CA ARG A 192 -2.86 16.99 58.08
C ARG A 192 -3.37 15.87 58.99
N ALA A 193 -2.47 15.26 59.74
CA ALA A 193 -2.84 14.18 60.66
C ALA A 193 -3.90 14.68 61.64
N PRO A 194 -4.98 13.92 61.89
CA PRO A 194 -5.98 14.30 62.87
C PRO A 194 -5.39 14.27 64.28
N GLU A 195 -5.67 15.31 65.08
CA GLU A 195 -5.30 15.31 66.50
C GLU A 195 -6.09 14.25 67.28
N PRO A 196 -5.52 13.67 68.35
CA PRO A 196 -6.18 12.63 69.15
C PRO A 196 -7.36 13.20 69.95
N SER A 197 -8.56 13.12 69.38
CA SER A 197 -9.81 13.51 70.06
C SER A 197 -10.02 12.70 71.34
N ARG A 198 -10.24 13.38 72.46
CA ARG A 198 -10.46 12.76 73.77
C ARG A 198 -11.82 12.06 73.84
N ALA A 199 -11.83 10.82 74.33
CA ALA A 199 -13.06 10.09 74.57
C ALA A 199 -13.88 10.68 75.74
N ARG A 200 -15.22 10.70 75.58
CA ARG A 200 -16.20 10.70 76.66
C ARG A 200 -17.41 9.83 76.28
N PRO A 201 -18.19 9.33 77.25
CA PRO A 201 -18.90 8.05 77.08
C PRO A 201 -20.29 8.18 76.43
N GLN A 202 -20.74 7.07 75.85
CA GLN A 202 -22.15 6.80 75.60
C GLN A 202 -22.87 6.52 76.93
N ASN A 203 -24.18 6.76 76.98
CA ASN A 203 -25.05 6.34 78.09
C ASN A 203 -26.38 5.77 77.55
N GLU A 204 -27.10 5.06 78.41
CA GLU A 204 -28.22 4.15 78.12
C GLU A 204 -29.55 4.89 77.74
N ALA A 205 -30.67 4.25 77.34
CA ALA A 205 -31.18 2.91 77.66
C ALA A 205 -32.20 2.31 76.64
N PRO A 206 -32.55 1.01 76.74
CA PRO A 206 -33.56 0.30 75.92
C PRO A 206 -34.93 0.18 76.68
N PRO A 207 -35.92 -0.72 76.38
CA PRO A 207 -35.82 -2.20 76.35
C PRO A 207 -36.66 -2.92 75.25
N ARG A 208 -36.72 -4.26 75.32
CA ARG A 208 -37.34 -5.22 74.38
C ARG A 208 -38.84 -5.50 74.62
N ALA A 209 -39.50 -6.06 73.60
CA ALA A 209 -40.53 -7.11 73.74
C ALA A 209 -40.03 -8.44 73.09
N LEU A 210 -40.69 -9.58 73.33
CA LEU A 210 -40.15 -10.95 73.11
C LEU A 210 -41.19 -11.92 72.48
N LYS A 211 -40.69 -13.11 72.06
CA LYS A 211 -41.41 -14.36 71.64
C LYS A 211 -41.90 -14.37 70.17
N THR A 212 -41.92 -15.50 69.43
CA THR A 212 -41.54 -16.94 69.63
C THR A 212 -41.20 -17.54 68.24
N LEU A 213 -40.24 -18.47 68.07
CA LEU A 213 -40.41 -19.95 68.00
C LEU A 213 -41.54 -20.42 67.05
N ASP A 214 -41.39 -21.41 66.16
CA ASP A 214 -40.46 -22.57 66.12
C ASP A 214 -39.81 -22.90 64.75
N ALA A 215 -38.85 -23.83 64.84
CA ALA A 215 -38.23 -24.82 63.92
C ALA A 215 -39.05 -25.30 62.67
N GLU A 216 -38.51 -26.00 61.65
CA GLU A 216 -37.24 -26.74 61.41
C GLU A 216 -37.04 -26.85 59.85
N VAL A 217 -36.11 -27.55 59.15
CA VAL A 217 -35.14 -28.64 59.40
C VAL A 217 -33.92 -28.48 58.45
N MET A 218 -32.71 -28.92 58.84
CA MET A 218 -31.59 -29.19 57.91
C MET A 218 -30.63 -30.28 58.41
N PRO A 219 -30.06 -31.13 57.52
CA PRO A 219 -28.69 -31.62 57.74
C PRO A 219 -27.82 -31.74 56.46
N ALA A 220 -26.49 -31.71 56.64
CA ALA A 220 -25.46 -32.16 55.69
C ALA A 220 -24.72 -33.39 56.27
N PRO A 221 -23.87 -34.13 55.51
CA PRO A 221 -22.44 -33.80 55.50
C PRO A 221 -21.64 -34.18 54.21
N LEU A 222 -20.33 -33.90 54.22
CA LEU A 222 -19.32 -34.30 53.21
C LEU A 222 -18.53 -35.56 53.65
N PRO A 223 -17.76 -36.18 52.73
CA PRO A 223 -16.32 -36.33 52.98
C PRO A 223 -15.40 -36.12 51.74
N ARG A 224 -14.07 -36.01 52.00
CA ARG A 224 -12.96 -36.20 51.02
C ARG A 224 -12.26 -37.54 51.30
N PRO A 225 -11.52 -38.13 50.34
CA PRO A 225 -10.05 -37.96 50.24
C PRO A 225 -9.63 -37.32 48.88
N GLU A 226 -8.50 -36.65 48.67
CA GLU A 226 -7.08 -37.06 48.85
C GLU A 226 -6.63 -38.09 47.78
N ALA A 227 -5.54 -37.97 47.02
CA ALA A 227 -4.74 -36.89 46.42
C ALA A 227 -3.49 -37.57 45.85
N GLU A 228 -3.19 -37.49 44.54
CA GLU A 228 -1.85 -37.88 44.06
C GLU A 228 -1.39 -37.16 42.78
N LEU A 229 -0.18 -36.59 42.86
CA LEU A 229 0.89 -36.32 41.87
C LEU A 229 0.57 -35.94 40.39
N LEU A 230 1.37 -35.10 39.69
CA LEU A 230 2.36 -34.07 40.08
C LEU A 230 2.79 -33.22 38.84
N SER A 231 3.75 -32.31 39.07
CA SER A 231 4.61 -31.56 38.14
C SER A 231 4.02 -30.25 37.57
N VAL A 232 4.44 -29.03 37.98
CA VAL A 232 5.79 -28.42 38.20
C VAL A 232 6.50 -28.16 36.84
N ALA A 233 7.04 -26.96 36.55
CA ALA A 233 7.50 -25.87 37.43
C ALA A 233 7.15 -24.42 36.98
N ALA A 234 7.25 -23.48 37.92
CA ALA A 234 7.65 -22.09 37.68
C ALA A 234 9.15 -21.93 38.09
N PRO A 235 9.82 -20.78 37.87
CA PRO A 235 9.62 -19.65 38.79
C PRO A 235 9.77 -18.24 38.16
N SER A 236 9.29 -17.22 38.88
CA SER A 236 9.85 -15.86 38.82
C SER A 236 11.07 -15.78 39.75
N ALA A 237 12.08 -14.99 39.40
CA ALA A 237 13.25 -14.74 40.24
C ALA A 237 13.38 -13.25 40.58
N GLU A 238 13.84 -12.96 41.79
CA GLU A 238 13.83 -11.61 42.39
C GLU A 238 15.15 -10.85 42.21
N LEU A 239 15.17 -9.60 42.68
CA LEU A 239 16.30 -8.67 42.62
C LEU A 239 17.43 -9.06 43.58
N PRO A 240 18.72 -8.99 43.17
CA PRO A 240 19.85 -8.98 44.11
C PRO A 240 20.03 -7.59 44.75
N LEU A 241 20.31 -7.55 46.06
CA LEU A 241 20.49 -6.32 46.84
C LEU A 241 21.86 -6.28 47.55
N ILE A 242 22.68 -5.29 47.20
CA ILE A 242 23.82 -4.69 47.96
C ILE A 242 24.98 -5.62 48.44
N ALA A 243 26.18 -5.37 47.89
CA ALA A 243 27.50 -5.35 48.57
C ALA A 243 28.58 -4.90 47.55
N ALA A 244 29.69 -4.21 47.85
CA ALA A 244 30.08 -3.33 48.96
C ALA A 244 31.17 -2.33 48.45
N ALA A 245 31.57 -1.34 49.26
CA ALA A 245 32.56 -0.28 48.92
C ALA A 245 34.04 -0.73 49.18
N PRO A 246 35.11 0.09 48.94
CA PRO A 246 35.16 1.53 48.60
C PRO A 246 36.28 1.98 47.60
N ALA A 247 36.54 3.30 47.55
CA ALA A 247 37.75 4.03 47.12
C ALA A 247 37.89 4.54 45.66
N THR A 248 37.78 5.86 45.52
CA THR A 248 38.37 6.75 44.49
C THR A 248 39.87 7.04 44.79
N PRO A 249 40.68 7.70 43.91
CA PRO A 249 40.32 8.45 42.69
C PRO A 249 41.21 8.22 41.43
N ALA A 250 40.86 8.99 40.38
CA ALA A 250 41.77 9.67 39.42
C ALA A 250 42.05 9.08 38.01
N HIS A 251 41.85 9.97 37.04
CA HIS A 251 42.58 10.14 35.77
C HIS A 251 42.52 9.08 34.62
N SER A 252 41.68 9.42 33.64
CA SER A 252 42.12 9.90 32.30
C SER A 252 41.90 8.99 31.07
N GLN A 253 41.84 9.70 29.94
CA GLN A 253 41.80 9.28 28.53
C GLN A 253 40.53 8.59 28.02
N ALA A 254 40.10 9.05 26.83
CA ALA A 254 38.96 8.52 26.10
C ALA A 254 39.37 7.29 25.26
N SER A 255 38.44 6.35 25.08
CA SER A 255 38.59 5.24 24.14
C SER A 255 37.49 5.30 23.08
N LEU A 256 37.90 5.38 21.81
CA LEU A 256 37.02 5.25 20.65
C LEU A 256 36.78 3.76 20.38
N ALA A 257 35.63 3.25 20.79
CA ALA A 257 35.11 1.95 20.38
C ALA A 257 33.73 2.13 19.74
N ALA A 258 33.54 1.59 18.53
CA ALA A 258 32.37 1.90 17.72
C ALA A 258 31.10 1.17 18.19
N ALA A 259 30.00 1.91 18.36
CA ALA A 259 28.67 1.33 18.36
C ALA A 259 28.29 0.85 16.95
N PRO A 260 27.51 -0.24 16.79
CA PRO A 260 27.05 -0.70 15.49
C PRO A 260 26.15 0.37 14.83
N PRO A 261 26.15 0.47 13.48
CA PRO A 261 25.38 1.50 12.79
C PRO A 261 23.89 1.28 12.99
N ALA A 262 23.23 2.24 13.64
CA ALA A 262 21.77 2.32 13.68
C ALA A 262 21.23 2.42 12.24
N PRO A 263 20.08 1.80 11.93
CA PRO A 263 19.45 1.97 10.61
C PRO A 263 19.16 3.45 10.38
N ALA A 264 19.59 3.95 9.22
CA ALA A 264 19.51 5.38 8.92
C ALA A 264 18.05 5.88 8.97
N LEU A 265 17.81 6.86 9.84
CA LEU A 265 16.54 7.59 9.86
C LEU A 265 16.29 8.22 8.48
N PRO A 266 15.04 8.25 7.99
CA PRO A 266 14.72 8.93 6.74
C PRO A 266 15.10 10.42 6.85
N PRO A 267 15.55 11.06 5.74
CA PRO A 267 16.01 12.44 5.75
C PRO A 267 14.93 13.41 6.27
N ALA A 268 15.37 14.48 6.93
CA ALA A 268 14.57 15.23 7.90
C ALA A 268 13.31 15.92 7.32
N ALA A 269 12.18 15.22 7.35
CA ALA A 269 10.84 15.79 7.17
C ALA A 269 10.29 16.47 8.44
N GLN A 270 11.13 16.74 9.44
CA GLN A 270 10.71 17.07 10.82
C GLN A 270 10.67 18.58 11.11
N ALA A 271 11.26 19.43 10.25
CA ALA A 271 11.16 20.89 10.40
C ALA A 271 9.73 21.42 10.17
N GLY A 272 8.95 20.78 9.29
CA GLY A 272 7.56 21.18 9.00
C GLY A 272 6.54 20.82 10.09
N GLY A 273 6.87 19.92 11.01
CA GLY A 273 5.95 19.48 12.07
C GLY A 273 5.59 20.61 13.03
N LEU A 274 6.60 21.16 13.72
CA LEU A 274 6.45 22.19 14.76
C LEU A 274 5.70 23.43 14.26
N HIS A 275 6.00 23.89 13.03
CA HIS A 275 5.31 25.04 12.45
C HIS A 275 3.85 24.73 12.07
N SER A 276 3.58 23.54 11.53
CA SER A 276 2.22 23.09 11.23
C SER A 276 1.37 22.92 12.50
N GLU A 277 1.93 22.30 13.55
CA GLU A 277 1.29 22.16 14.87
C GLU A 277 0.93 23.54 15.46
N SER A 278 1.86 24.50 15.41
CA SER A 278 1.63 25.88 15.89
C SER A 278 0.52 26.62 15.13
N TRP A 279 0.30 26.27 13.86
CA TRP A 279 -0.76 26.84 13.03
C TRP A 279 -2.09 26.12 13.26
N GLN A 280 -2.10 24.80 13.36
CA GLN A 280 -3.29 24.00 13.73
C GLN A 280 -3.86 24.46 15.09
N ALA A 281 -3.03 24.68 16.10
CA ALA A 281 -3.47 25.21 17.39
C ALA A 281 -4.20 26.56 17.28
N ARG A 282 -3.74 27.45 16.38
CA ARG A 282 -4.40 28.73 16.08
C ARG A 282 -5.71 28.57 15.30
N VAL A 283 -5.83 27.54 14.45
CA VAL A 283 -7.08 27.18 13.78
C VAL A 283 -8.11 26.65 14.79
N LEU A 284 -7.71 25.74 15.69
CA LEU A 284 -8.56 25.16 16.73
C LEU A 284 -9.06 26.24 17.70
N ALA A 285 -8.16 27.02 18.30
CA ALA A 285 -8.54 28.09 19.23
C ALA A 285 -9.47 29.13 18.58
N ARG A 286 -9.35 29.39 17.28
CA ARG A 286 -10.30 30.26 16.55
C ARG A 286 -11.66 29.60 16.38
N LEU A 287 -11.71 28.31 16.05
CA LEU A 287 -12.98 27.56 15.94
C LEU A 287 -13.69 27.43 17.29
N GLU A 288 -12.96 27.24 18.38
CA GLU A 288 -13.48 27.27 19.76
C GLU A 288 -14.12 28.62 20.10
N ASN A 289 -13.45 29.73 19.80
CA ASN A 289 -13.97 31.10 20.03
C ASN A 289 -15.26 31.40 19.25
N PHE A 290 -15.50 30.75 18.10
CA PHE A 290 -16.73 30.88 17.32
C PHE A 290 -17.73 29.73 17.52
N ARG A 291 -17.44 28.78 18.43
CA ARG A 291 -18.32 27.67 18.78
C ARG A 291 -19.57 28.18 19.50
N SER A 292 -20.74 27.72 19.05
CA SER A 292 -22.03 28.08 19.64
C SER A 292 -22.87 26.82 19.80
N TYR A 293 -23.40 26.62 21.00
CA TYR A 293 -24.16 25.43 21.38
C TYR A 293 -25.65 25.65 21.05
N PRO A 294 -26.30 24.78 20.27
CA PRO A 294 -27.74 24.92 19.99
C PRO A 294 -28.57 24.89 21.28
N PRO A 295 -29.57 25.78 21.44
CA PRO A 295 -30.41 25.78 22.63
C PRO A 295 -31.25 24.50 22.76
N GLY A 296 -31.65 23.88 21.64
CA GLY A 296 -32.35 22.58 21.62
C GLY A 296 -31.47 21.46 22.19
N ALA A 297 -30.33 21.21 21.56
CA ALA A 297 -29.32 20.27 22.05
C ALA A 297 -28.92 20.52 23.52
N ARG A 298 -28.77 21.79 23.95
CA ARG A 298 -28.46 22.13 25.35
C ARG A 298 -29.60 21.74 26.30
N ALA A 299 -30.85 22.00 25.93
CA ALA A 299 -32.02 21.61 26.73
C ALA A 299 -32.15 20.08 26.85
N ARG A 300 -31.84 19.34 25.77
CA ARG A 300 -31.81 17.86 25.73
C ARG A 300 -30.53 17.24 26.31
N ARG A 301 -29.55 18.07 26.71
CA ARG A 301 -28.20 17.68 27.19
C ARG A 301 -27.40 16.81 26.22
N GLU A 302 -27.63 16.94 24.91
CA GLU A 302 -26.95 16.18 23.87
C GLU A 302 -25.48 16.59 23.78
N GLN A 303 -24.56 15.62 23.88
CA GLN A 303 -23.11 15.84 23.82
C GLN A 303 -22.47 14.99 22.71
N GLY A 304 -21.32 15.41 22.20
CA GLY A 304 -20.56 14.66 21.19
C GLY A 304 -19.46 15.46 20.50
N VAL A 305 -18.71 14.79 19.62
CA VAL A 305 -17.58 15.38 18.86
C VAL A 305 -17.77 15.18 17.36
N ALA A 306 -18.24 16.23 16.67
CA ALA A 306 -18.35 16.22 15.21
C ALA A 306 -16.96 16.40 14.58
N HIS A 307 -16.56 15.54 13.65
CA HIS A 307 -15.29 15.69 12.93
C HIS A 307 -15.56 16.33 11.57
N VAL A 308 -15.05 17.55 11.36
CA VAL A 308 -15.28 18.34 10.15
C VAL A 308 -14.00 18.36 9.30
N GLN A 309 -14.15 17.94 8.04
CA GLN A 309 -13.15 18.01 7.00
C GLN A 309 -13.20 19.39 6.34
N LEU A 310 -12.08 20.11 6.37
CA LEU A 310 -11.95 21.52 5.97
C LEU A 310 -10.87 21.64 4.90
N ARG A 311 -11.20 22.19 3.72
CA ARG A 311 -10.18 22.62 2.75
C ARG A 311 -10.07 24.13 2.74
N VAL A 312 -8.85 24.64 2.88
CA VAL A 312 -8.55 26.04 3.18
C VAL A 312 -7.51 26.57 2.19
N ASP A 313 -7.68 27.80 1.70
CA ASP A 313 -6.68 28.48 0.87
C ASP A 313 -5.56 29.12 1.71
N ARG A 314 -4.48 29.55 1.05
CA ARG A 314 -3.31 30.18 1.69
C ARG A 314 -3.67 31.45 2.48
N GLN A 315 -4.77 32.10 2.15
CA GLN A 315 -5.31 33.31 2.80
C GLN A 315 -6.26 32.98 3.98
N GLY A 316 -6.53 31.70 4.25
CA GLY A 316 -7.40 31.25 5.35
C GLY A 316 -8.90 31.16 5.01
N ARG A 317 -9.30 31.31 3.75
CA ARG A 317 -10.71 31.13 3.33
C ARG A 317 -11.02 29.63 3.20
N VAL A 318 -12.21 29.24 3.62
CA VAL A 318 -12.64 27.82 3.58
C VAL A 318 -13.27 27.54 2.21
N LEU A 319 -12.53 26.83 1.36
CA LEU A 319 -12.93 26.37 0.03
C LEU A 319 -14.01 25.29 0.10
N SER A 320 -13.97 24.40 1.10
CA SER A 320 -15.11 23.55 1.45
C SER A 320 -15.06 23.08 2.90
N ALA A 321 -16.24 22.86 3.49
CA ALA A 321 -16.40 22.24 4.81
C ALA A 321 -17.44 21.11 4.72
N ARG A 322 -17.08 19.91 5.19
CA ARG A 322 -17.92 18.71 5.13
C ARG A 322 -17.82 17.95 6.44
N LEU A 323 -18.92 17.32 6.88
CA LEU A 323 -18.90 16.41 8.02
C LEU A 323 -18.28 15.08 7.58
N GLN A 324 -17.21 14.63 8.25
CA GLN A 324 -16.59 13.32 8.01
C GLN A 324 -17.07 12.27 9.04
N ARG A 325 -17.29 12.70 10.29
CA ARG A 325 -17.91 11.87 11.33
C ARG A 325 -18.94 12.70 12.10
N SER A 326 -20.15 12.18 12.19
CA SER A 326 -21.23 12.74 13.02
C SER A 326 -20.89 12.65 14.51
N SER A 327 -21.36 13.65 15.27
CA SER A 327 -21.42 13.66 16.73
C SER A 327 -22.49 12.74 17.31
N GLY A 328 -23.32 12.10 16.47
CA GLY A 328 -24.53 11.36 16.84
C GLY A 328 -25.81 12.21 16.85
N HIS A 329 -25.70 13.55 16.79
CA HIS A 329 -26.84 14.46 16.94
C HIS A 329 -26.87 15.51 15.80
N GLY A 330 -27.97 15.54 15.03
CA GLY A 330 -28.07 16.38 13.83
C GLY A 330 -27.98 17.89 14.10
N GLU A 331 -28.46 18.38 15.25
CA GLU A 331 -28.29 19.79 15.64
C GLU A 331 -26.82 20.14 15.93
N LEU A 332 -26.06 19.25 16.58
CA LEU A 332 -24.64 19.45 16.87
C LEU A 332 -23.79 19.40 15.59
N ASP A 333 -24.11 18.51 14.65
CA ASP A 333 -23.43 18.43 13.35
C ASP A 333 -23.65 19.69 12.51
N GLN A 334 -24.88 20.23 12.50
CA GLN A 334 -25.15 21.53 11.87
C GLN A 334 -24.43 22.67 12.58
N ALA A 335 -24.37 22.66 13.92
CA ALA A 335 -23.62 23.65 14.69
C ALA A 335 -22.10 23.59 14.45
N ALA A 336 -21.53 22.40 14.21
CA ALA A 336 -20.13 22.24 13.83
C ALA A 336 -19.84 22.91 12.48
N LEU A 337 -20.65 22.62 11.46
CA LEU A 337 -20.53 23.23 10.13
C LEU A 337 -20.80 24.76 10.17
N ALA A 338 -21.72 25.22 11.03
CA ALA A 338 -21.98 26.64 11.23
C ALA A 338 -20.83 27.36 11.98
N THR A 339 -20.17 26.68 12.92
CA THR A 339 -18.99 27.20 13.65
C THR A 339 -17.85 27.54 12.68
N VAL A 340 -17.58 26.63 11.74
CA VAL A 340 -16.60 26.85 10.67
C VAL A 340 -16.97 28.05 9.81
N ARG A 341 -18.25 28.21 9.44
CA ARG A 341 -18.71 29.37 8.64
C ARG A 341 -18.53 30.69 9.39
N ARG A 342 -18.80 30.73 10.70
CA ARG A 342 -18.60 31.92 11.55
C ARG A 342 -17.12 32.26 11.77
N ALA A 343 -16.24 31.26 11.82
CA ALA A 343 -14.82 31.46 12.09
C ALA A 343 -14.01 32.02 10.89
N GLN A 344 -14.61 32.17 9.71
CA GLN A 344 -13.90 32.65 8.52
C GLN A 344 -13.49 34.14 8.61
N PRO A 345 -12.35 34.54 8.01
CA PRO A 345 -11.27 33.68 7.55
C PRO A 345 -10.54 33.02 8.74
N LEU A 346 -10.03 31.82 8.53
CA LEU A 346 -9.11 31.13 9.44
C LEU A 346 -7.71 31.78 9.38
N PRO A 347 -6.75 31.42 10.27
CA PRO A 347 -5.38 31.90 10.14
C PRO A 347 -4.76 31.51 8.79
N PRO A 348 -4.04 32.40 8.10
CA PRO A 348 -3.42 32.10 6.80
C PRO A 348 -2.36 31.00 6.93
N ILE A 349 -2.18 30.23 5.86
CA ILE A 349 -1.28 29.07 5.83
C ILE A 349 0.19 29.56 5.79
N PRO A 350 1.10 29.00 6.61
CA PRO A 350 2.54 29.28 6.55
C PRO A 350 3.13 29.17 5.14
N ALA A 351 4.18 29.95 4.86
CA ALA A 351 4.71 30.09 3.50
C ALA A 351 5.29 28.77 2.96
N ASP A 352 5.83 27.99 3.88
CA ASP A 352 6.42 26.65 3.86
C ASP A 352 5.43 25.48 3.68
N LEU A 353 4.11 25.73 3.77
CA LEU A 353 3.06 24.74 3.49
C LEU A 353 2.39 24.98 2.11
N PRO A 354 1.67 23.97 1.57
CA PRO A 354 1.01 24.06 0.26
C PRO A 354 -0.03 25.19 0.13
N GLN A 355 -0.38 25.56 -1.11
CA GLN A 355 -1.31 26.65 -1.42
C GLN A 355 -2.77 26.36 -0.99
N GLU A 356 -3.18 25.09 -1.03
CA GLU A 356 -4.40 24.59 -0.39
C GLU A 356 -4.00 23.53 0.63
N LEU A 357 -4.59 23.53 1.81
CA LEU A 357 -4.43 22.48 2.81
C LEU A 357 -5.78 21.94 3.23
N GLU A 358 -5.84 20.64 3.51
CA GLU A 358 -7.04 19.95 3.98
C GLU A 358 -6.83 19.35 5.37
N LEU A 359 -7.70 19.73 6.30
CA LEU A 359 -7.64 19.39 7.73
C LEU A 359 -8.83 18.55 8.15
N LEU A 360 -8.63 17.76 9.20
CA LEU A 360 -9.71 17.15 9.98
C LEU A 360 -9.70 17.76 11.38
N VAL A 361 -10.74 18.55 11.69
CA VAL A 361 -10.89 19.22 12.99
C VAL A 361 -12.00 18.55 13.81
N PRO A 362 -11.72 18.11 15.05
CA PRO A 362 -12.77 17.80 16.01
C PRO A 362 -13.44 19.09 16.51
N VAL A 363 -14.77 19.12 16.54
CA VAL A 363 -15.57 20.19 17.15
C VAL A 363 -16.36 19.58 18.31
N GLU A 364 -15.96 19.95 19.52
CA GLU A 364 -16.43 19.30 20.75
C GLU A 364 -17.63 20.03 21.38
N PHE A 365 -18.68 19.29 21.72
CA PHE A 365 -19.88 19.79 22.38
C PHE A 365 -20.11 19.05 23.69
N PHE A 366 -19.44 19.52 24.74
CA PHE A 366 -19.66 19.12 26.13
C PHE A 366 -20.32 20.25 26.92
N ILE A 367 -21.13 19.90 27.92
CA ILE A 367 -21.69 20.83 28.91
C ILE A 367 -20.84 20.71 30.18
N SER A 368 -20.30 21.84 30.64
CA SER A 368 -19.61 21.99 31.93
C SER A 368 -20.60 22.31 33.05
#